data_AF-A0ABD1I5V3-F1
#
_entry.id   AF-A0ABD1I5V3-F1
#
_cell.length_a   1.000
_cell.length_b   1.000
_cell.length_c   1.000
_cell.angle_alpha   90.00
_cell.angle_beta   90.00
_cell.angle_gamma   90.00
#
_symmetry.space_group_name_H-M   'P 1'
#
loop_
_entity.id
_entity.type
_entity.pdbx_description
1 polymer ?
#
loop_
_entity_poly.entity_id
_entity_poly.type
_entity_poly.pdbx_seq_one_letter_code
_entity_poly.pdbx_strand_id
1 'polypeptide(L)'
;MEEHGRPDDYDLYLAGAGGEEEDPEEELGAMKEMMFKIAAMQPVDIDPATIRKPRRRNVRISDDPQSVAARHRRERISEKIRILQRLVPGGTKMDTASMLDEAIRYVKFLKRQIRILQGGDGLPPPPPYLFGGAAGDDPVCSNKFIAD
;
A
#
# COMPACT_ATOMS: atom_id res chain seq x y z
N MET A 1 22.58 33.06 33.50
CA MET A 1 21.27 32.40 33.41
C MET A 1 21.34 31.51 32.19
N GLU A 2 21.80 30.27 32.37
CA GLU A 2 21.67 29.23 31.36
C GLU A 2 20.21 28.80 31.37
N GLU A 3 19.50 29.11 30.29
CA GLU A 3 18.16 28.62 30.08
C GLU A 3 18.30 27.17 29.60
N HIS A 4 18.29 26.23 30.55
CA HIS A 4 18.09 24.81 30.24
C HIS A 4 16.72 24.66 29.60
N GLY A 5 16.71 24.57 28.26
CA GLY A 5 15.54 24.19 27.48
C GLY A 5 14.94 22.93 28.06
N ARG A 6 13.75 23.05 28.63
CA ARG A 6 12.94 21.92 29.07
C ARG A 6 12.69 21.07 27.83
N PRO A 7 13.03 19.78 27.82
CA PRO A 7 12.74 18.92 26.68
C PRO A 7 11.25 19.00 26.37
N ASP A 8 10.95 19.19 25.09
CA ASP A 8 9.60 19.21 24.58
C ASP A 8 8.93 17.86 24.92
N ASP A 9 7.74 17.91 25.49
CA ASP A 9 6.92 16.75 25.90
C ASP A 9 6.59 15.80 24.74
N TYR A 10 6.84 16.24 23.51
CA TYR A 10 6.70 15.48 22.27
C TYR A 10 7.87 14.52 22.00
N ASP A 11 9.08 14.80 22.49
CA ASP A 11 10.26 13.96 22.23
C ASP A 11 10.26 12.66 23.04
N LEU A 12 9.67 12.69 24.25
CA LEU A 12 9.48 11.50 25.09
C LEU A 12 8.47 10.50 24.50
N TYR A 13 7.64 10.93 23.55
CA TYR A 13 6.68 10.05 22.87
C TYR A 13 7.28 9.35 21.64
N LEU A 14 8.40 9.83 21.10
CA LEU A 14 9.07 9.20 19.94
C LEU A 14 10.10 8.13 20.33
N ALA A 15 10.65 8.18 21.54
CA ALA A 15 11.69 7.25 21.97
C ALA A 15 11.17 5.86 22.42
N GLY A 16 9.85 5.65 22.44
CA GLY A 16 9.21 4.55 23.18
C GLY A 16 8.43 3.49 22.41
N ALA A 17 8.48 3.44 21.08
CA ALA A 17 7.73 2.41 20.33
C ALA A 17 8.45 1.97 19.05
N GLY A 18 9.71 1.57 19.20
CA GLY A 18 10.35 0.61 18.30
C GLY A 18 9.74 -0.77 18.54
N GLY A 19 8.57 -0.98 17.95
CA GLY A 19 7.84 -2.23 17.93
C GLY A 19 6.99 -2.20 16.68
N GLU A 20 7.59 -2.55 15.55
CA GLU A 20 6.83 -3.14 14.46
C GLU A 20 6.33 -4.49 15.00
N GLU A 21 5.29 -4.45 15.83
CA GLU A 21 4.40 -5.58 15.96
C GLU A 21 3.76 -5.69 14.58
N GLU A 22 4.42 -6.48 13.72
CA GLU A 22 3.80 -7.10 12.58
C GLU A 22 2.66 -7.95 13.14
N ASP A 23 1.53 -7.29 13.40
CA ASP A 23 0.24 -7.90 13.64
C ASP A 23 0.10 -8.99 12.58
N PRO A 24 0.12 -10.29 12.97
CA PRO A 24 0.23 -11.40 12.04
C PRO A 24 -0.88 -11.22 11.03
N GLU A 25 -0.49 -10.80 9.83
CA GLU A 25 -1.39 -10.27 8.83
C GLU A 25 -2.55 -11.23 8.71
N GLU A 26 -3.73 -10.83 9.20
CA GLU A 26 -4.95 -11.62 9.16
C GLU A 26 -5.04 -12.20 7.75
N GLU A 27 -4.70 -13.49 7.62
CA GLU A 27 -4.28 -14.06 6.36
C GLU A 27 -5.49 -13.94 5.45
N LEU A 28 -5.40 -13.03 4.47
CA LEU A 28 -6.54 -12.65 3.65
C LEU A 28 -7.05 -13.94 3.01
N GLY A 29 -8.20 -14.44 3.48
CA GLY A 29 -8.72 -15.71 2.99
C GLY A 29 -8.82 -15.70 1.46
N ALA A 30 -8.65 -16.84 0.81
CA ALA A 30 -8.50 -16.94 -0.65
C ALA A 30 -9.55 -16.14 -1.46
N MET A 31 -10.80 -16.12 -0.98
CA MET A 31 -11.89 -15.33 -1.59
C MET A 31 -11.67 -13.83 -1.49
N LYS A 32 -11.18 -13.36 -0.34
CA LYS A 32 -10.91 -11.95 -0.08
C LYS A 32 -9.69 -11.47 -0.86
N GLU A 33 -8.66 -12.31 -0.93
CA GLU A 33 -7.50 -12.03 -1.78
C GLU A 33 -7.90 -11.95 -3.26
N MET A 34 -8.74 -12.86 -3.74
CA MET A 34 -9.28 -12.82 -5.10
C MET A 34 -10.09 -11.53 -5.35
N MET A 35 -10.97 -11.14 -4.43
CA MET A 35 -11.75 -9.91 -4.53
C MET A 35 -10.85 -8.68 -4.65
N PHE A 36 -9.80 -8.62 -3.82
CA PHE A 36 -8.84 -7.52 -3.84
C PHE A 36 -8.05 -7.48 -5.14
N LYS A 37 -7.62 -8.63 -5.67
CA LYS A 37 -6.95 -8.71 -6.98
C LYS A 37 -7.86 -8.21 -8.10
N ILE A 38 -9.12 -8.63 -8.11
CA ILE A 38 -10.09 -8.18 -9.13
C ILE A 38 -10.27 -6.67 -9.06
N ALA A 39 -10.46 -6.10 -7.86
CA ALA A 39 -10.62 -4.67 -7.68
C ALA A 39 -9.39 -3.87 -8.12
N ALA A 40 -8.17 -4.38 -7.89
CA ALA A 40 -6.93 -3.71 -8.28
C ALA A 40 -6.73 -3.64 -9.81
N MET A 41 -7.36 -4.53 -10.57
CA MET A 41 -7.28 -4.56 -12.04
C MET A 41 -8.43 -3.82 -12.72
N GLN A 42 -9.42 -3.33 -11.96
CA GLN A 42 -10.53 -2.56 -12.53
C GLN A 42 -10.11 -1.09 -12.72
N PRO A 43 -10.43 -0.47 -13.87
CA PRO A 43 -10.21 0.96 -14.04
C PRO A 43 -11.10 1.73 -13.08
N VAL A 44 -10.49 2.59 -12.25
CA VAL A 44 -11.22 3.41 -11.28
C VAL A 44 -11.08 4.88 -11.64
N ASP A 45 -12.21 5.54 -11.91
CA ASP A 45 -12.26 6.99 -12.08
C ASP A 45 -12.20 7.67 -10.70
N ILE A 46 -11.04 8.24 -10.37
CA ILE A 46 -10.78 8.92 -9.09
C ILE A 46 -11.24 10.39 -9.13
N ASP A 47 -11.56 10.92 -10.31
CA ASP A 47 -11.83 12.36 -10.45
C ASP A 47 -12.99 12.80 -9.53
N PRO A 48 -12.71 13.62 -8.49
CA PRO A 48 -13.73 14.08 -7.55
C PRO A 48 -14.86 14.85 -8.25
N ALA A 49 -14.59 15.46 -9.42
CA ALA A 49 -15.60 16.17 -10.20
C ALA A 49 -16.69 15.23 -10.79
N THR A 50 -16.42 13.93 -10.94
CA THR A 50 -17.38 12.95 -11.49
C THR A 50 -18.37 12.42 -10.46
N ILE A 51 -18.16 12.71 -9.17
CA ILE A 51 -18.99 12.19 -8.08
C ILE A 51 -20.23 13.06 -7.94
N ARG A 52 -21.35 12.57 -8.50
CA ARG A 52 -22.65 13.23 -8.42
C ARG A 52 -23.04 13.52 -6.96
N LYS A 53 -23.13 14.81 -6.61
CA LYS A 53 -23.68 15.27 -5.34
C LYS A 53 -25.20 15.00 -5.33
N PRO A 54 -25.74 14.25 -4.35
CA PRO A 54 -27.18 14.04 -4.24
C PRO A 54 -27.84 15.40 -4.02
N ARG A 55 -28.83 15.70 -4.86
CA ARG A 55 -29.59 16.95 -4.78
C ARG A 55 -30.43 16.90 -3.50
N ARG A 56 -30.15 17.81 -2.56
CA ARG A 56 -30.99 17.96 -1.36
C ARG A 56 -32.27 18.68 -1.75
N ARG A 57 -33.42 18.03 -1.53
CA ARG A 57 -34.76 18.58 -1.75
C ARG A 57 -35.02 19.71 -0.73
N ASN A 58 -35.62 20.80 -1.20
CA ASN A 58 -35.95 22.05 -0.51
C ASN A 58 -36.17 21.92 1.01
N VAL A 59 -35.14 22.20 1.79
CA VAL A 59 -35.23 22.52 3.23
C VAL A 59 -34.86 23.99 3.37
N ARG A 60 -35.53 24.76 4.24
CA ARG A 60 -35.10 26.12 4.56
C ARG A 60 -33.67 26.06 5.13
N ILE A 61 -32.70 26.64 4.43
CA ILE A 61 -31.28 26.62 4.80
C ILE A 61 -31.03 27.87 5.65
N SER A 62 -30.26 27.74 6.73
CA SER A 62 -29.81 28.91 7.48
C SER A 62 -28.66 29.58 6.73
N ASP A 63 -28.73 30.89 6.58
CA ASP A 63 -27.66 31.73 5.99
C ASP A 63 -26.64 32.21 7.03
N ASP A 64 -26.78 31.78 8.29
CA ASP A 64 -25.82 32.06 9.34
C ASP A 64 -24.41 31.56 8.95
N PRO A 65 -23.36 32.40 9.08
CA PRO A 65 -22.02 32.05 8.61
C PRO A 65 -21.45 30.78 9.25
N GLN A 66 -21.76 30.52 10.53
CA GLN A 66 -21.33 29.31 11.22
C GLN A 66 -22.06 28.07 10.65
N SER A 67 -23.36 28.19 10.35
CA SER A 67 -24.14 27.14 9.70
C SER A 67 -23.62 26.81 8.29
N VAL A 68 -23.30 27.83 7.49
CA VAL A 68 -22.73 27.68 6.15
C VAL A 68 -21.36 26.99 6.20
N ALA A 69 -20.47 27.43 7.10
CA ALA A 69 -19.16 26.82 7.28
C ALA A 69 -19.25 25.34 7.70
N ALA A 70 -20.13 25.01 8.65
CA ALA A 70 -20.38 23.63 9.07
C ALA A 70 -20.93 22.76 7.93
N ARG A 71 -21.82 23.33 7.08
CA ARG A 71 -22.35 22.65 5.89
C ARG A 71 -21.24 22.34 4.89
N HIS A 72 -20.42 23.31 4.54
CA HIS A 72 -19.29 23.11 3.63
C HIS A 72 -18.32 22.04 4.16
N ARG A 73 -18.03 22.03 5.47
CA ARG A 73 -17.21 20.98 6.10
C ARG A 73 -17.84 19.58 5.92
N ARG A 74 -19.14 19.44 6.20
CA ARG A 74 -19.86 18.15 6.04
C ARG A 74 -19.91 17.69 4.60
N GLU A 75 -20.03 18.61 3.65
CA GLU A 75 -20.04 18.29 2.21
C GLU A 75 -18.68 17.75 1.75
N ARG A 76 -17.57 18.40 2.14
CA ARG A 76 -16.21 17.91 1.85
C ARG A 76 -15.96 16.52 2.43
N ILE A 77 -16.43 16.27 3.66
CA ILE A 77 -16.31 14.93 4.28
C ILE A 77 -17.13 13.91 3.47
N SER A 78 -18.38 14.24 3.12
CA SER A 78 -19.26 13.34 2.38
C SER A 78 -18.73 13.01 0.99
N GLU A 79 -18.06 13.96 0.33
CA GLU A 79 -17.38 13.75 -0.94
C GLU A 79 -16.24 12.74 -0.81
N LYS A 80 -15.34 12.94 0.16
CA LYS A 80 -14.24 12.00 0.44
C LYS A 80 -14.74 10.60 0.77
N ILE A 81 -15.83 10.49 1.54
CA ILE A 81 -16.46 9.20 1.86
C ILE A 81 -16.94 8.50 0.57
N ARG A 82 -17.53 9.21 -0.39
CA ARG A 82 -17.98 8.61 -1.66
C ARG A 82 -16.82 8.18 -2.56
N ILE A 83 -15.73 8.94 -2.58
CA ILE A 83 -14.50 8.52 -3.28
C ILE A 83 -14.03 7.19 -2.69
N LEU A 84 -13.93 7.14 -1.36
CA LEU A 84 -13.48 5.94 -0.66
C LEU A 84 -14.38 4.73 -0.94
N GLN A 85 -15.70 4.90 -0.97
CA GLN A 85 -16.66 3.84 -1.30
C GLN A 85 -16.47 3.21 -2.68
N ARG A 86 -15.85 3.92 -3.63
CA ARG A 86 -15.52 3.41 -4.97
C ARG A 86 -14.16 2.73 -5.03
N LEU A 87 -13.23 3.15 -4.19
CA LEU A 87 -11.86 2.61 -4.15
C LEU A 87 -11.77 1.32 -3.33
N VAL A 88 -12.57 1.20 -2.27
CA VAL A 88 -12.57 0.05 -1.38
C VAL A 88 -13.47 -1.05 -1.94
N PRO A 89 -12.97 -2.30 -2.11
CA PRO A 89 -13.79 -3.42 -2.55
C PRO A 89 -14.98 -3.63 -1.59
N GLY A 90 -16.20 -3.50 -2.10
CA GLY A 90 -17.42 -3.62 -1.28
C GLY A 90 -17.81 -2.37 -0.46
N GLY A 91 -17.04 -1.28 -0.52
CA GLY A 91 -17.22 -0.09 0.33
C GLY A 91 -18.60 0.58 0.25
N THR A 92 -19.31 0.46 -0.87
CA THR A 92 -20.67 1.01 -1.04
C THR A 92 -21.70 0.36 -0.11
N LYS A 93 -21.48 -0.88 0.34
CA LYS A 93 -22.40 -1.64 1.22
C LYS A 93 -21.96 -1.67 2.68
N MET A 94 -20.85 -1.02 3.01
CA MET A 94 -20.25 -1.04 4.34
C MET A 94 -20.61 0.22 5.12
N ASP A 95 -20.65 0.12 6.45
CA ASP A 95 -20.65 1.29 7.32
C ASP A 95 -19.27 1.98 7.30
N THR A 96 -19.22 3.22 7.79
CA THR A 96 -17.99 4.03 7.73
C THR A 96 -16.83 3.42 8.51
N ALA A 97 -17.08 2.78 9.66
CA ALA A 97 -16.00 2.22 10.47
C ALA A 97 -15.42 0.99 9.75
N SER A 98 -16.26 0.04 9.38
CA SER A 98 -15.83 -1.17 8.66
C SER A 98 -15.17 -0.85 7.31
N MET A 99 -15.63 0.18 6.60
CA MET A 99 -15.01 0.63 5.35
C MET A 99 -13.59 1.18 5.58
N LEU A 100 -13.34 1.86 6.69
CA LEU A 100 -12.01 2.37 7.03
C LEU A 100 -11.06 1.23 7.38
N ASP A 101 -11.52 0.24 8.15
CA ASP A 101 -10.72 -0.95 8.46
C ASP A 101 -10.37 -1.75 7.20
N GLU A 102 -11.32 -1.87 6.28
CA GLU A 102 -11.09 -2.54 5.00
C GLU A 102 -10.18 -1.75 4.07
N ALA A 103 -10.25 -0.42 4.09
CA ALA A 103 -9.30 0.41 3.36
C ALA A 103 -7.87 0.18 3.83
N ILE A 104 -7.64 0.07 5.14
CA ILE A 104 -6.32 -0.24 5.71
C ILE A 104 -5.83 -1.60 5.19
N ARG A 105 -6.68 -2.63 5.27
CA ARG A 105 -6.35 -3.98 4.79
C ARG A 105 -6.06 -4.00 3.28
N TYR A 106 -6.85 -3.31 2.48
CA TYR A 106 -6.66 -3.24 1.03
C TYR A 106 -5.35 -2.51 0.66
N VAL A 107 -5.00 -1.43 1.36
CA VAL A 107 -3.71 -0.74 1.16
C VAL A 107 -2.54 -1.63 1.55
N LYS A 108 -2.61 -2.37 2.67
CA LYS A 108 -1.59 -3.36 3.06
C LYS A 108 -1.43 -4.43 1.97
N PHE A 109 -2.54 -4.97 1.48
CA PHE A 109 -2.54 -5.93 0.37
C PHE A 109 -1.85 -5.37 -0.88
N LEU A 110 -2.21 -4.16 -1.33
CA LEU A 110 -1.60 -3.54 -2.52
C LEU A 110 -0.10 -3.33 -2.34
N LYS A 111 0.35 -2.88 -1.17
CA LYS A 111 1.79 -2.74 -0.86
C LYS A 111 2.52 -4.07 -0.94
N ARG A 112 1.93 -5.16 -0.42
CA ARG A 112 2.51 -6.51 -0.53
C ARG A 112 2.63 -6.95 -1.99
N GLN A 113 1.57 -6.78 -2.78
CA GLN A 113 1.60 -7.11 -4.21
C GLN A 113 2.68 -6.32 -4.96
N ILE A 114 2.84 -5.03 -4.65
CA ILE A 114 3.90 -4.19 -5.24
C ILE A 114 5.29 -4.73 -4.88
N ARG A 115 5.54 -5.10 -3.61
CA ARG A 115 6.82 -5.66 -3.16
C ARG A 115 7.15 -6.97 -3.89
N ILE A 116 6.17 -7.85 -4.06
CA ILE A 116 6.31 -9.10 -4.82
C ILE A 116 6.71 -8.81 -6.27
N LEU A 117 6.03 -7.86 -6.91
CA LEU A 117 6.29 -7.47 -8.30
C LEU A 117 7.65 -6.76 -8.48
N GLN A 118 8.13 -6.05 -7.46
CA GLN A 118 9.40 -5.32 -7.49
C GLN A 118 10.63 -6.18 -7.14
N GLY A 119 10.46 -7.47 -6.86
CA GLY A 119 11.59 -8.41 -6.75
C GLY A 119 12.03 -8.77 -5.33
N GLY A 120 11.12 -8.76 -4.35
CA GLY A 120 11.44 -9.14 -2.97
C GLY A 120 11.74 -10.63 -2.76
N ASP A 121 10.87 -11.55 -3.23
CA ASP A 121 10.88 -12.92 -2.68
C ASP A 121 10.60 -14.03 -3.72
N GLY A 122 10.80 -13.75 -5.02
CA GLY A 122 10.39 -14.66 -6.10
C GLY A 122 11.51 -15.31 -6.93
N LEU A 123 12.77 -14.87 -6.77
CA LEU A 123 13.87 -15.47 -7.53
C LEU A 123 14.59 -16.50 -6.64
N PRO A 124 14.48 -17.82 -6.92
CA PRO A 124 15.33 -18.79 -6.25
C PRO A 124 16.80 -18.36 -6.46
N PRO A 125 17.67 -18.49 -5.45
CA PRO A 125 19.10 -18.23 -5.64
C PRO A 125 19.56 -19.04 -6.86
N PRO A 126 20.36 -18.45 -7.78
CA PRO A 126 20.87 -19.20 -8.91
C PRO A 126 21.57 -20.46 -8.36
N PRO A 127 21.29 -21.64 -8.93
CA PRO A 127 21.89 -22.87 -8.45
C PRO A 127 23.42 -22.71 -8.45
N PRO A 128 24.14 -23.13 -7.39
CA PRO A 128 25.59 -22.98 -7.26
C PRO A 128 26.41 -23.78 -8.29
N TYR A 129 25.78 -24.36 -9.31
CA TYR A 129 26.38 -25.29 -10.25
C TYR A 129 26.69 -24.71 -11.64
N LEU A 130 26.54 -23.40 -11.85
CA LEU A 130 26.88 -22.75 -13.14
C LEU A 130 28.07 -21.78 -13.05
N PHE A 131 29.01 -22.02 -12.13
CA PHE A 131 30.38 -21.52 -12.27
C PHE A 131 31.33 -22.71 -12.47
N GLY A 132 31.08 -23.45 -13.56
CA GLY A 132 32.02 -24.44 -14.10
C GLY A 132 33.19 -23.74 -14.78
N GLY A 133 34.03 -23.05 -13.99
CA GLY A 133 35.35 -22.61 -14.40
C GLY A 133 36.35 -23.70 -14.01
N ALA A 134 36.79 -24.47 -14.99
CA ALA A 134 37.69 -25.60 -14.86
C ALA A 134 38.96 -25.24 -14.06
N ALA A 135 39.21 -26.00 -12.99
CA ALA A 135 40.52 -26.16 -12.41
C ALA A 135 41.24 -27.32 -13.12
N GLY A 136 42.53 -27.15 -13.40
CA GLY A 136 43.46 -28.28 -13.58
C GLY A 136 44.13 -28.37 -14.95
N ASP A 137 45.33 -27.76 -15.01
CA ASP A 137 46.59 -28.34 -15.49
C ASP A 137 46.76 -28.82 -16.94
N ASP A 138 47.80 -28.24 -17.56
CA ASP A 138 48.39 -28.55 -18.85
C ASP A 138 48.83 -30.01 -19.03
N PRO A 139 48.79 -30.52 -20.28
CA PRO A 139 49.89 -31.32 -20.77
C PRO A 139 50.50 -30.73 -22.05
N VAL A 140 51.80 -30.43 -21.92
CA VAL A 140 52.80 -30.15 -22.95
C VAL A 140 52.47 -30.82 -24.30
N CYS A 141 52.17 -30.02 -25.32
CA CYS A 141 52.22 -30.45 -26.72
C CYS A 141 53.66 -30.81 -27.09
N SER A 142 54.03 -32.08 -26.95
CA SER A 142 55.18 -32.65 -27.63
C SER A 142 54.85 -32.78 -29.10
N ASN A 143 55.29 -31.80 -29.90
CA ASN A 143 55.26 -31.88 -31.36
C ASN A 143 56.31 -32.91 -31.80
N LYS A 144 55.89 -34.16 -32.00
CA LYS A 144 56.66 -35.17 -32.72
C LYS A 144 55.93 -35.45 -34.03
N PHE A 145 56.09 -34.52 -34.97
CA PHE A 145 55.65 -34.73 -36.35
C PHE A 145 56.73 -35.55 -37.06
N ILE A 146 56.48 -36.85 -37.16
CA ILE A 146 57.10 -37.73 -38.15
C ILE A 146 56.34 -37.49 -39.45
N ALA A 147 57.06 -37.09 -40.50
CA ALA A 147 56.66 -37.32 -41.87
C ALA A 147 57.91 -37.67 -42.68
N ASP A 148 57.83 -38.83 -43.33
CA ASP A 148 58.61 -39.28 -44.49
C ASP A 148 58.63 -38.22 -45.60
#